data_AF-A0A4Q5R1F6-F1
#
_entry.id   AF-A0A4Q5R1F6-F1
#
_cell.length_a   1.000
_cell.length_b   1.000
_cell.length_c   1.000
_cell.angle_alpha   90.00
_cell.angle_beta   90.00
_cell.angle_gamma   90.00
#
_symmetry.space_group_name_H-M   'P 1'
#
loop_
_entity.id
_entity.type
_entity.pdbx_description
1 polymer ?
#
loop_
_entity_poly.entity_id
_entity_poly.type
_entity_poly.pdbx_seq_one_letter_code
_entity_poly.pdbx_strand_id
1 'polypeptide(L)'
;MDILKKSYTWFFALASCAILIWFFSLNPEWVLIVYSNSLYLYISSILRAIFGIFPFAVGDVLYILIVLTAIRAVLNFLKKWFKGKLSRIEVFTSFIRTANILLVFYISFKILWGINYSRPRIHTQLG
;
A
#
# COMPACT_ATOMS: atom_id res chain seq x y z
N MET A 1 26.91 5.58 -2.22
CA MET A 1 26.08 6.79 -2.03
C MET A 1 24.82 6.77 -2.92
N ASP A 2 24.87 6.10 -4.07
CA ASP A 2 23.77 6.08 -5.06
C ASP A 2 22.54 5.28 -4.64
N ILE A 3 22.73 4.18 -3.89
CA ILE A 3 21.63 3.39 -3.35
C ILE A 3 20.77 4.22 -2.37
N LEU A 4 21.41 5.11 -1.61
CA LEU A 4 20.73 6.01 -0.69
C LEU A 4 19.91 7.02 -1.45
N LYS A 5 20.53 7.75 -2.39
CA LYS A 5 19.85 8.73 -3.25
C LYS A 5 18.63 8.13 -3.94
N LYS A 6 18.78 6.94 -4.53
CA LYS A 6 17.67 6.19 -5.16
C LYS A 6 16.53 5.93 -4.16
N SER A 7 16.83 5.48 -2.94
CA SER A 7 15.81 5.20 -1.92
C SER A 7 14.99 6.44 -1.55
N TYR A 8 15.60 7.63 -1.52
CA TYR A 8 14.88 8.89 -1.30
C TYR A 8 14.01 9.28 -2.48
N THR A 9 14.50 9.13 -3.72
CA THR A 9 13.72 9.45 -4.91
C THR A 9 12.45 8.61 -4.98
N TRP A 10 12.56 7.30 -4.71
CA TRP A 10 11.41 6.41 -4.59
C TRP A 10 10.47 6.82 -3.47
N PHE A 11 11.01 7.22 -2.31
CA PHE A 11 10.19 7.66 -1.19
C PHE A 11 9.32 8.85 -1.56
N PHE A 12 9.90 9.91 -2.13
CA PHE A 12 9.13 11.07 -2.51
C PHE A 12 8.11 10.75 -3.61
N ALA A 13 8.49 9.98 -4.64
CA ALA A 13 7.57 9.58 -5.70
C ALA A 13 6.38 8.76 -5.17
N LEU A 14 6.65 7.78 -4.32
CA LEU A 14 5.62 6.93 -3.70
C LEU A 14 4.74 7.73 -2.73
N ALA A 15 5.33 8.60 -1.90
CA ALA A 15 4.59 9.45 -0.98
C ALA A 15 3.65 10.41 -1.73
N SER A 16 4.13 11.05 -2.79
CA SER A 16 3.31 11.89 -3.66
C SER A 16 2.16 11.09 -4.29
N CYS A 17 2.43 9.88 -4.80
CA CYS A 17 1.38 9.01 -5.34
C CYS A 17 0.34 8.63 -4.28
N ALA A 18 0.77 8.27 -3.06
CA ALA A 18 -0.11 7.96 -1.95
C ALA A 18 -1.00 9.14 -1.55
N ILE A 19 -0.45 10.37 -1.54
CA ILE A 19 -1.21 11.60 -1.28
C ILE A 19 -2.25 11.84 -2.37
N LEU A 20 -1.90 11.67 -3.64
CA LEU A 20 -2.84 11.81 -4.75
C LEU A 20 -3.99 10.81 -4.66
N ILE A 21 -3.70 9.55 -4.32
CA ILE A 21 -4.72 8.52 -4.09
C ILE A 21 -5.62 8.89 -2.91
N TRP A 22 -5.04 9.40 -1.82
CA TRP A 22 -5.81 9.86 -0.68
C TRP A 22 -6.74 11.02 -1.06
N PHE A 23 -6.24 12.03 -1.77
CA PHE A 23 -7.02 13.16 -2.24
C PHE A 23 -8.17 12.73 -3.17
N PHE A 24 -7.89 11.83 -4.13
CA PHE A 24 -8.93 11.23 -4.97
C PHE A 24 -9.99 10.49 -4.15
N SER A 25 -9.58 9.79 -3.09
CA SER A 25 -10.49 9.05 -2.20
C SER A 25 -11.39 9.94 -1.35
N LEU A 26 -11.16 11.26 -1.29
CA LEU A 26 -12.00 12.20 -0.52
C LEU A 26 -13.32 12.52 -1.20
N ASN A 27 -13.45 12.26 -2.51
CA ASN A 27 -14.68 12.53 -3.25
C ASN A 27 -15.43 11.21 -3.57
N PRO A 28 -16.49 10.87 -2.82
CA PRO A 28 -17.21 9.61 -3.00
C PRO A 28 -17.80 9.42 -4.39
N GLU A 29 -18.31 10.48 -5.03
CA GLU A 29 -18.91 10.39 -6.37
C GLU A 29 -17.87 10.04 -7.43
N TRP A 30 -16.67 10.61 -7.32
CA TRP A 30 -15.55 10.26 -8.20
C TRP A 30 -15.09 8.82 -7.98
N VAL A 31 -15.00 8.40 -6.72
CA VAL A 31 -14.72 7.01 -6.35
C VAL A 31 -15.75 6.06 -6.94
N LEU A 32 -17.02 6.44 -6.98
CA LEU A 32 -18.07 5.62 -7.56
C LEU A 32 -17.91 5.50 -9.08
N ILE A 33 -17.89 6.62 -9.79
CA ILE A 33 -17.98 6.66 -11.25
C ILE A 33 -16.66 6.20 -11.90
N VAL A 34 -15.54 6.78 -11.47
CA VAL A 34 -14.23 6.58 -12.11
C VAL A 34 -13.58 5.30 -11.63
N TYR A 35 -13.59 5.05 -10.31
CA TYR A 35 -12.90 3.90 -9.74
C TYR A 35 -13.80 2.66 -9.69
N SER A 36 -14.89 2.70 -8.93
CA SER A 36 -15.70 1.50 -8.62
C SER A 36 -16.39 0.92 -9.86
N ASN A 37 -17.07 1.77 -10.63
CA ASN A 37 -17.88 1.35 -11.78
C ASN A 37 -17.06 1.14 -13.06
N SER A 38 -15.82 1.61 -13.11
CA SER A 38 -14.96 1.51 -14.29
C SER A 38 -13.68 0.75 -13.98
N LEU A 39 -12.68 1.40 -13.37
CA LEU A 39 -11.34 0.85 -13.18
C LEU A 39 -11.33 -0.47 -12.39
N TYR A 40 -12.06 -0.52 -11.27
CA TYR A 40 -12.12 -1.68 -10.39
C TYR A 40 -12.81 -2.89 -11.04
N LEU A 41 -13.73 -2.67 -11.99
CA LEU A 41 -14.35 -3.76 -12.73
C LEU A 41 -13.31 -4.53 -13.56
N TYR A 42 -12.40 -3.82 -14.23
CA TYR A 42 -11.30 -4.42 -14.99
C TYR A 42 -10.29 -5.09 -14.05
N ILE A 43 -9.85 -4.39 -13.00
CA ILE A 43 -8.88 -4.93 -12.03
C ILE A 43 -9.42 -6.22 -11.41
N SER A 44 -10.65 -6.19 -10.90
CA SER A 44 -11.24 -7.35 -10.23
C SER A 44 -11.46 -8.52 -11.18
N SER A 45 -11.75 -8.26 -12.46
CA SER A 45 -11.89 -9.32 -13.47
C SER A 45 -10.57 -9.97 -13.81
N ILE A 46 -9.49 -9.19 -13.96
CA ILE A 46 -8.13 -9.72 -14.17
C ILE A 46 -7.67 -10.53 -12.94
N LEU A 47 -7.87 -9.99 -11.73
CA LEU A 47 -7.51 -10.69 -10.51
C LEU A 47 -8.29 -12.01 -10.36
N ARG A 48 -9.59 -12.02 -10.66
CA ARG A 48 -10.39 -13.26 -10.67
C ARG A 48 -9.94 -14.24 -11.76
N ALA A 49 -9.55 -13.76 -12.94
CA ALA A 49 -9.05 -14.65 -14.00
C ALA A 49 -7.74 -15.35 -13.58
N ILE A 50 -6.85 -14.63 -12.88
CA ILE A 50 -5.56 -15.17 -12.44
C ILE A 50 -5.69 -16.03 -11.17
N PHE A 51 -6.47 -15.56 -10.18
CA PHE A 51 -6.50 -16.12 -8.83
C PHE A 51 -7.83 -16.80 -8.46
N GLY A 52 -8.85 -16.76 -9.32
CA GLY A 52 -10.17 -17.31 -9.03
C GLY A 52 -10.23 -18.83 -8.95
N ILE A 53 -9.16 -19.53 -9.31
CA ILE A 53 -9.02 -20.97 -9.10
C ILE A 53 -8.88 -21.33 -7.61
N PHE A 54 -8.40 -20.40 -6.79
CA PHE A 54 -8.22 -20.62 -5.36
C PHE A 54 -9.53 -20.32 -4.61
N PRO A 55 -9.92 -21.14 -3.62
CA PRO A 55 -11.14 -20.92 -2.83
C PRO A 55 -10.99 -19.80 -1.78
N PHE A 56 -9.92 -19.00 -1.85
CA PHE A 56 -9.59 -17.93 -0.92
C PHE A 56 -8.96 -16.74 -1.68
N ALA A 57 -8.99 -15.56 -1.06
CA ALA A 57 -8.39 -14.36 -1.64
C ALA A 57 -6.85 -14.43 -1.54
N VAL A 58 -6.18 -14.69 -2.66
CA VAL A 58 -4.71 -14.74 -2.74
C VAL A 58 -4.07 -13.42 -2.29
N GLY A 59 -4.74 -12.28 -2.53
CA GLY A 59 -4.30 -10.97 -2.04
C GLY A 59 -4.12 -10.92 -0.52
N ASP A 60 -5.03 -11.54 0.26
CA ASP A 60 -4.95 -11.53 1.73
C ASP A 60 -3.73 -12.30 2.22
N VAL A 61 -3.43 -13.44 1.60
CA VAL A 61 -2.22 -14.22 1.91
C VAL A 61 -0.96 -13.41 1.62
N LEU A 62 -0.90 -12.75 0.46
CA LEU A 62 0.22 -11.88 0.10
C LEU A 62 0.36 -10.72 1.09
N TYR A 63 -0.75 -10.11 1.50
CA TYR A 63 -0.73 -9.01 2.45
C TYR A 63 -0.27 -9.46 3.84
N ILE A 64 -0.70 -10.63 4.31
CA ILE A 64 -0.21 -11.21 5.57
C ILE A 64 1.30 -11.43 5.51
N LEU A 65 1.82 -12.00 4.42
CA LEU A 65 3.27 -12.22 4.25
C LEU A 65 4.06 -10.91 4.28
N ILE A 66 3.56 -9.86 3.61
CA ILE A 66 4.20 -8.53 3.63
C ILE A 66 4.18 -7.93 5.04
N VAL A 67 3.06 -8.04 5.77
CA VAL A 67 2.98 -7.56 7.15
C VAL A 67 3.96 -8.32 8.06
N LEU A 68 4.03 -9.64 7.96
CA LEU A 68 4.97 -10.46 8.74
C LEU A 68 6.44 -10.10 8.46
N THR A 69 6.79 -9.89 7.18
CA THR A 69 8.15 -9.47 6.81
C THR A 69 8.48 -8.06 7.31
N ALA A 70 7.53 -7.12 7.26
CA ALA A 70 7.67 -5.79 7.83
C ALA A 70 7.87 -5.84 9.35
N ILE A 71 7.06 -6.62 10.07
CA ILE A 71 7.22 -6.84 11.52
C ILE A 71 8.59 -7.41 11.83
N ARG A 72 9.04 -8.44 11.10
CA ARG A 72 10.37 -9.04 11.29
C ARG A 72 11.49 -8.02 11.05
N ALA A 73 11.36 -7.16 10.05
CA ALA A 73 12.33 -6.09 9.78
C ALA A 73 12.40 -5.08 10.94
N VAL A 74 11.24 -4.65 11.46
CA VAL A 74 11.15 -3.75 12.62
C VAL A 74 11.77 -4.40 13.87
N LEU A 75 11.45 -5.66 14.17
CA LEU A 75 12.03 -6.37 15.32
C LEU A 75 13.55 -6.49 15.22
N ASN A 76 14.08 -6.79 14.03
CA ASN A 76 15.53 -6.86 13.81
C ASN A 76 16.19 -5.48 13.95
N PHE A 77 15.52 -4.44 13.48
CA PHE A 77 15.96 -3.06 13.64
C PHE A 77 16.04 -2.66 15.13
N LEU A 78 14.97 -2.90 15.88
CA LEU A 78 14.92 -2.63 17.32
C LEU A 78 16.01 -3.40 18.08
N LYS A 79 16.21 -4.70 17.77
CA LYS A 79 17.29 -5.51 18.37
C LYS A 79 18.67 -4.90 18.14
N LYS A 80 18.94 -4.37 16.95
CA LYS A 80 20.22 -3.72 16.65
C LYS A 80 20.34 -2.36 17.34
N TRP A 81 19.23 -1.62 17.43
CA TRP A 81 19.15 -0.31 18.10
C TRP A 81 19.49 -0.44 19.59
N PHE A 82 18.85 -1.38 20.30
CA PHE A 82 19.11 -1.63 21.73
C PHE A 82 20.54 -2.11 22.01
N LYS A 83 21.22 -2.70 21.02
CA LYS A 83 22.64 -3.11 21.14
C LYS A 83 23.63 -1.97 20.88
N GLY A 84 23.16 -0.75 20.62
CA GLY A 84 24.01 0.41 20.32
C GLY A 84 24.83 0.27 19.03
N LYS A 85 24.47 -0.66 18.14
CA LYS A 85 25.24 -1.02 16.94
C LYS A 85 24.86 -0.24 15.69
N LEU A 86 23.98 0.76 15.79
CA LEU A 86 23.55 1.55 14.63
C LEU A 86 24.08 2.97 14.70
N SER A 87 24.64 3.41 13.58
CA SER A 87 24.84 4.83 13.30
C SER A 87 23.51 5.53 12.97
N ARG A 88 23.43 6.85 13.19
CA ARG A 88 22.24 7.66 12.81
C ARG A 88 21.89 7.55 11.32
N ILE A 89 22.89 7.34 10.46
CA ILE A 89 22.71 7.21 9.01
C ILE A 89 22.04 5.87 8.68
N GLU A 90 22.47 4.77 9.31
CA GLU A 90 21.87 3.45 9.11
C GLU A 90 20.45 3.37 9.63
N VAL A 91 20.18 4.05 10.75
CA VAL A 91 18.83 4.23 11.31
C VAL A 91 17.91 4.84 10.27
N PHE A 92 18.29 6.01 9.78
CA PHE A 92 17.46 6.79 8.87
C PHE A 92 17.29 6.08 7.52
N THR A 93 18.35 5.44 7.03
CA THR A 93 18.30 4.61 5.81
C THR A 93 17.34 3.43 5.96
N SER A 94 17.40 2.73 7.08
CA SER A 94 16.50 1.61 7.36
C SER A 94 15.06 2.07 7.47
N PHE A 95 14.83 3.22 8.08
CA PHE A 95 13.50 3.83 8.17
C PHE A 95 12.92 4.15 6.79
N ILE A 96 13.67 4.84 5.92
CA ILE A 96 13.22 5.20 4.56
C ILE A 96 12.92 3.96 3.72
N ARG A 97 13.76 2.91 3.81
CA ARG A 97 13.49 1.64 3.11
C ARG A 97 12.21 0.97 3.58
N THR A 98 12.00 0.89 4.89
CA THR A 98 10.76 0.34 5.46
C THR A 98 9.56 1.18 5.04
N ALA A 99 9.67 2.51 5.06
CA ALA A 99 8.62 3.41 4.62
C ALA A 99 8.27 3.20 3.13
N ASN A 100 9.26 2.99 2.25
CA ASN A 100 9.02 2.65 0.85
C ASN A 100 8.24 1.36 0.68
N ILE A 101 8.60 0.30 1.43
CA ILE A 101 7.87 -0.98 1.39
C ILE A 101 6.41 -0.77 1.83
N LEU A 102 6.20 -0.02 2.91
CA LEU A 102 4.87 0.30 3.42
C LEU A 102 4.06 1.17 2.45
N LEU A 103 4.70 2.12 1.76
CA LEU A 103 4.04 2.95 0.75
C LEU A 103 3.62 2.14 -0.47
N VAL A 104 4.48 1.26 -0.97
CA VAL A 104 4.11 0.33 -2.07
C VAL A 104 2.93 -0.52 -1.64
N PHE A 105 2.99 -1.10 -0.44
CA PHE A 105 1.89 -1.88 0.11
C PHE A 105 0.59 -1.07 0.20
N TYR A 106 0.64 0.14 0.76
CA TYR A 106 -0.51 1.04 0.88
C TYR A 106 -1.12 1.38 -0.48
N ILE A 107 -0.29 1.77 -1.45
CA ILE A 107 -0.73 2.14 -2.80
C ILE A 107 -1.37 0.94 -3.49
N SER A 108 -0.71 -0.23 -3.47
CA SER A 108 -1.24 -1.45 -4.06
C SER A 108 -2.56 -1.84 -3.39
N PHE A 109 -2.65 -1.79 -2.06
CA PHE A 109 -3.89 -2.07 -1.34
C PHE A 109 -5.01 -1.10 -1.73
N LYS A 110 -4.74 0.20 -1.77
CA LYS A 110 -5.73 1.22 -2.14
C LYS A 110 -6.22 1.02 -3.57
N ILE A 111 -5.32 0.84 -4.54
CA ILE A 111 -5.67 0.70 -5.97
C ILE A 111 -6.34 -0.64 -6.27
N LEU A 112 -5.92 -1.73 -5.62
CA LEU A 112 -6.50 -3.04 -5.88
C LEU A 112 -7.85 -3.20 -5.19
N TRP A 113 -8.14 -2.46 -4.12
CA TRP A 113 -9.35 -2.67 -3.35
C TRP A 113 -9.77 -1.48 -2.49
N GLY A 114 -8.83 -0.91 -1.72
CA GLY A 114 -9.12 0.02 -0.62
C GLY A 114 -9.77 1.35 -1.00
N ILE A 115 -9.75 1.77 -2.27
CA ILE A 115 -10.51 2.95 -2.73
C ILE A 115 -12.02 2.67 -2.72
N ASN A 116 -12.47 1.42 -2.91
CA ASN A 116 -13.92 1.08 -2.90
C ASN A 116 -14.61 1.44 -1.58
N TYR A 117 -13.86 1.48 -0.47
CA TYR A 117 -14.38 1.86 0.85
C TYR A 117 -14.83 3.31 0.95
N SER A 118 -14.37 4.16 0.03
CA SER A 118 -14.73 5.57 -0.03
C SER A 118 -15.98 5.84 -0.88
N ARG A 119 -16.62 4.79 -1.43
CA ARG A 119 -17.87 4.92 -2.22
C ARG A 119 -19.04 5.41 -1.33
N PRO A 120 -20.02 6.17 -1.88
CA PRO A 120 -21.24 6.52 -1.17
C PRO A 120 -21.96 5.28 -0.63
N ARG A 121 -22.62 5.44 0.52
CA ARG A 121 -23.38 4.36 1.15
C ARG A 121 -24.64 4.04 0.33
N ILE A 122 -25.12 2.80 0.42
CA ILE A 122 -26.25 2.33 -0.41
C ILE A 122 -27.57 3.07 -0.07
N HIS A 123 -27.79 3.44 1.20
CA HIS A 123 -28.99 4.20 1.59
C HIS A 123 -29.05 5.60 0.97
N THR A 124 -27.92 6.21 0.64
CA THR A 124 -27.89 7.48 -0.11
C THR A 124 -28.14 7.30 -1.61
N GLN A 125 -28.10 6.07 -2.13
CA GLN A 125 -28.36 5.75 -3.56
C GLN A 125 -29.81 5.33 -3.83
N LEU A 126 -30.52 4.84 -2.81
CA LEU A 126 -31.86 4.26 -2.91
C LEU A 126 -32.93 5.17 -2.27
N GLY A 127 -32.80 6.50 -2.40
CA GLY A 127 -33.71 7.48 -1.79
C GLY A 127 -35.18 7.09 -1.86
#